data_AF-A0A4Q3TYS7-F1
#
_entry.id   AF-A0A4Q3TYS7-F1
#
_cell.length_a   1.000
_cell.length_b   1.000
_cell.length_c   1.000
_cell.angle_alpha   90.00
_cell.angle_beta   90.00
_cell.angle_gamma   90.00
#
_symmetry.space_group_name_H-M   'P 1'
#
loop_
_entity.id
_entity.type
_entity.pdbx_description
1 polymer ?
#
loop_
_entity_poly.entity_id
_entity_poly.type
_entity_poly.pdbx_seq_one_letter_code
_entity_poly.pdbx_strand_id
1 'polypeptide(L)'
;MLLSDVAPPQDLQLKPYVEIRERFERRTDRDFSAADDGRSDLLSRYRVGATFRLRSKLSGALEYQFAHDWLWSPKANLSGRNGDASLAYLTYADGGAAYTLGRYKVALGSQRLIGSLEWNNVARSFDGLRVEAGKWQAYAFKIGVARPMPRDADLE
;
A
#
# COMPACT_ATOMS: atom_id res chain seq x y z
N MET A 1 16.30 -21.47 47.74
CA MET A 1 15.95 -20.14 47.20
C MET A 1 16.00 -20.28 45.68
N LEU A 2 14.85 -20.55 45.06
CA LEU A 2 14.75 -20.75 43.61
C LEU A 2 14.81 -19.37 42.94
N LEU A 3 15.84 -19.15 42.12
CA LEU A 3 15.89 -18.02 41.20
C LEU A 3 14.77 -18.24 40.17
N SER A 4 13.75 -17.39 40.23
CA SER A 4 12.74 -17.31 39.19
C SER A 4 13.38 -16.64 37.97
N ASP A 5 13.88 -17.45 37.03
CA ASP A 5 14.21 -17.02 35.68
C ASP A 5 12.91 -16.70 34.93
N VAL A 6 12.27 -15.59 35.30
CA VAL A 6 11.25 -14.97 34.47
C VAL A 6 12.00 -14.17 33.42
N ALA A 7 12.21 -14.78 32.25
CA ALA A 7 12.59 -14.03 31.06
C ALA A 7 11.62 -12.82 30.94
N PRO A 8 12.11 -11.59 30.76
CA PRO A 8 11.23 -10.43 30.65
C PRO A 8 10.23 -10.68 29.52
N PRO A 9 8.94 -10.30 29.68
CA PRO A 9 7.99 -10.41 28.58
C PRO A 9 8.59 -9.71 27.38
N GLN A 10 8.72 -10.40 26.25
CA GLN A 10 9.18 -9.78 25.03
C GLN A 10 8.11 -8.77 24.60
N ASP A 11 8.27 -7.52 25.03
CA ASP A 11 7.33 -6.41 24.83
C ASP A 11 7.12 -6.05 23.36
N LEU A 12 7.96 -6.59 22.48
CA LEU A 12 7.93 -6.40 21.04
C LEU A 12 7.24 -7.59 20.36
N GLN A 13 6.09 -7.32 19.77
CA GLN A 13 5.45 -8.24 18.82
C GLN A 13 5.84 -7.82 17.41
N LEU A 14 6.54 -8.67 16.68
CA LEU A 14 6.87 -8.47 15.26
C LEU A 14 6.10 -9.50 14.43
N LYS A 15 5.47 -9.07 13.34
CA LYS A 15 4.73 -9.93 12.41
C LYS A 15 5.18 -9.66 10.98
N PRO A 16 6.15 -10.42 10.44
CA PRO A 16 6.51 -10.34 9.04
C PRO A 16 5.41 -10.93 8.15
N TYR A 17 5.34 -10.48 6.91
CA TYR A 17 4.42 -11.01 5.90
C TYR A 17 4.96 -10.83 4.49
N VAL A 18 4.43 -11.66 3.59
CA VAL A 18 4.65 -11.59 2.15
C VAL A 18 3.30 -11.67 1.45
N GLU A 19 3.09 -10.85 0.43
CA GLU A 19 1.95 -10.91 -0.47
C GLU A 19 2.47 -11.17 -1.88
N ILE A 20 1.83 -12.11 -2.60
CA ILE A 20 2.04 -12.32 -4.03
C ILE A 20 0.66 -12.29 -4.68
N ARG A 21 0.50 -11.49 -5.73
CA ARG A 21 -0.74 -11.37 -6.47
C ARG A 21 -0.46 -11.29 -7.96
N GLU A 22 -1.08 -12.21 -8.68
CA GLU A 22 -1.10 -12.22 -10.14
C GLU A 22 -2.54 -12.02 -10.59
N ARG A 23 -2.74 -11.19 -11.62
CA ARG A 23 -4.06 -10.95 -12.18
C ARG A 23 -3.98 -10.72 -13.68
N PHE A 24 -4.75 -11.51 -14.41
CA PHE A 24 -5.03 -11.27 -15.81
C PHE A 24 -6.30 -10.42 -15.96
N GLU A 25 -6.28 -9.41 -16.82
CA GLU A 25 -7.44 -8.58 -17.17
C GLU A 25 -7.58 -8.51 -18.69
N ARG A 26 -8.78 -8.79 -19.23
CA ARG A 26 -9.11 -8.53 -20.63
C ARG A 26 -10.12 -7.40 -20.70
N ARG A 27 -9.82 -6.39 -21.50
CA ARG A 27 -10.70 -5.28 -21.86
C ARG A 27 -11.04 -5.42 -23.33
N THR A 28 -12.33 -5.32 -23.63
CA THR A 28 -12.87 -5.38 -24.99
C THR A 28 -13.79 -4.18 -25.16
N ASP A 29 -13.61 -3.44 -26.26
CA ASP A 29 -14.51 -2.36 -26.66
C ASP A 29 -14.77 -1.37 -25.52
N ARG A 30 -13.69 -0.80 -24.95
CA ARG A 30 -13.78 0.04 -23.75
C ARG A 30 -14.52 1.35 -24.04
N ASP A 31 -14.38 1.87 -25.25
CA ASP A 31 -15.02 3.10 -25.70
C ASP A 31 -16.32 2.90 -26.50
N PHE A 32 -16.76 1.64 -26.68
CA PHE A 32 -17.96 1.28 -27.44
C PHE A 32 -17.94 1.82 -28.87
N SER A 33 -16.76 1.79 -29.50
CA SER A 33 -16.53 2.33 -30.85
C SER A 33 -16.13 1.22 -31.83
N ALA A 34 -16.18 1.54 -33.13
CA ALA A 34 -15.77 0.59 -34.16
C ALA A 34 -14.24 0.37 -34.21
N ALA A 35 -13.45 1.18 -33.48
CA ALA A 35 -12.00 1.03 -33.45
C ALA A 35 -11.60 -0.13 -32.53
N ASP A 36 -10.67 -0.97 -32.96
CA ASP A 36 -10.14 -2.02 -32.09
C ASP A 36 -9.27 -1.39 -30.99
N ASP A 37 -9.80 -1.40 -29.77
CA ASP A 37 -9.14 -0.94 -28.54
C ASP A 37 -8.90 -2.09 -27.54
N GLY A 38 -9.04 -3.34 -27.99
CA GLY A 38 -8.90 -4.52 -27.16
C GLY A 38 -7.54 -4.55 -26.46
N ARG A 39 -7.54 -4.86 -25.17
CA ARG A 39 -6.30 -4.92 -24.37
C ARG A 39 -6.31 -6.07 -23.40
N SER A 40 -5.20 -6.80 -23.32
CA SER A 40 -4.95 -7.80 -22.29
C SER A 40 -3.85 -7.31 -21.39
N ASP A 41 -4.03 -7.42 -20.08
CA ASP A 41 -3.06 -7.01 -19.08
C ASP A 41 -2.72 -8.21 -18.17
N LEU A 42 -1.43 -8.44 -17.90
CA LEU A 42 -0.97 -9.31 -16.81
C LEU A 42 -0.32 -8.41 -15.74
N LEU A 43 -0.93 -8.41 -14.57
CA LEU A 43 -0.59 -7.55 -13.45
C LEU A 43 -0.01 -8.39 -12.32
N SER A 44 1.26 -8.17 -12.02
CA SER A 44 1.99 -8.85 -10.94
C SER A 44 2.25 -7.87 -9.81
N ARG A 45 2.04 -8.28 -8.57
CA ARG A 45 2.34 -7.51 -7.36
C ARG A 45 2.94 -8.38 -6.29
N TYR A 46 4.02 -7.88 -5.70
CA TYR A 46 4.75 -8.50 -4.62
C TYR A 46 4.89 -7.49 -3.49
N ARG A 47 4.60 -7.90 -2.26
CA ARG A 47 4.86 -7.10 -1.07
C ARG A 47 5.62 -7.91 -0.06
N VAL A 48 6.59 -7.28 0.56
CA VAL A 48 7.29 -7.80 1.73
C VAL A 48 7.26 -6.73 2.80
N GLY A 49 6.91 -7.13 4.01
CA GLY A 49 6.78 -6.17 5.09
C GLY A 49 6.73 -6.81 6.45
N ALA A 50 6.64 -5.96 7.45
CA ALA A 50 6.39 -6.36 8.82
C ALA A 50 5.57 -5.30 9.54
N THR A 51 4.70 -5.75 10.44
CA THR A 51 4.08 -4.89 11.44
C THR A 51 4.72 -5.15 12.78
N PHE A 52 4.75 -4.14 13.65
CA PHE A 52 5.23 -4.31 15.00
C PHE A 52 4.36 -3.59 16.03
N ARG A 53 4.44 -4.06 17.28
CA ARG A 53 3.81 -3.44 18.44
C ARG A 53 4.73 -3.54 19.65
N LEU A 54 4.97 -2.43 20.32
CA LEU A 54 5.81 -2.31 21.51
C LEU A 54 5.01 -1.73 22.68
N ARG A 55 4.96 -2.47 23.79
CA ARG A 55 4.41 -2.01 25.09
C ARG A 55 3.01 -1.38 25.01
N SER A 56 2.15 -1.89 24.12
CA SER A 56 0.79 -1.38 23.82
C SER A 56 0.67 0.05 23.25
N LYS A 57 1.65 0.94 23.50
CA LYS A 57 1.62 2.35 23.12
C LYS A 57 2.18 2.63 21.73
N LEU A 58 3.18 1.86 21.28
CA LEU A 58 3.83 2.10 19.99
C LEU A 58 3.52 0.96 19.04
N SER A 59 3.14 1.28 17.81
CA SER A 59 2.99 0.30 16.72
C SER A 59 3.40 0.90 15.40
N GLY A 60 3.53 0.10 14.36
CA GLY A 60 3.93 0.59 13.04
C GLY A 60 3.98 -0.50 12.00
N ALA A 61 4.28 -0.09 10.77
CA ALA A 61 4.53 -1.02 9.67
C ALA A 61 5.58 -0.46 8.71
N LEU A 62 6.33 -1.39 8.12
CA LEU A 62 7.19 -1.15 6.97
C LEU A 62 6.83 -2.17 5.89
N GLU A 63 6.55 -1.70 4.68
CA GLU A 63 6.18 -2.52 3.52
C GLU A 63 6.83 -1.95 2.27
N TYR A 64 7.57 -2.80 1.56
CA TYR A 64 8.01 -2.52 0.20
C TYR A 64 7.07 -3.24 -0.77
N GLN A 65 6.62 -2.53 -1.81
CA GLN A 65 5.80 -3.06 -2.87
C GLN A 65 6.55 -2.97 -4.19
N PHE A 66 6.60 -4.09 -4.91
CA PHE A 66 6.97 -4.14 -6.32
C PHE A 66 5.76 -4.55 -7.15
N ALA A 67 5.55 -3.87 -8.27
CA ALA A 67 4.48 -4.14 -9.22
C ALA A 67 5.03 -4.12 -10.64
N HIS A 68 4.55 -5.05 -11.46
CA HIS A 68 4.84 -5.14 -12.89
C HIS A 68 3.52 -5.24 -13.65
N ASP A 69 3.35 -4.33 -14.60
CA ASP A 69 2.25 -4.35 -15.56
C ASP A 69 2.79 -4.77 -16.92
N TRP A 70 2.26 -5.86 -17.47
CA TRP A 70 2.44 -6.24 -18.88
C TRP A 70 1.16 -5.96 -19.62
N LEU A 71 1.22 -5.18 -20.70
CA LEU A 71 0.06 -4.77 -21.47
C LEU A 71 0.25 -5.18 -22.93
N TRP A 72 -0.74 -5.86 -23.49
CA TRP A 72 -0.77 -6.27 -24.90
C TRP A 72 -2.02 -5.69 -25.57
N SER A 73 -1.81 -4.96 -26.66
CA SER A 73 -2.88 -4.39 -27.49
C SER A 73 -2.53 -4.53 -28.98
N PRO A 74 -3.50 -4.39 -29.90
CA PRO A 74 -3.24 -4.37 -31.33
C PRO A 74 -2.23 -3.30 -31.77
N LYS A 75 -2.13 -2.18 -31.03
CA LYS A 75 -1.27 -1.04 -31.38
C LYS A 75 0.15 -1.17 -30.85
N ALA A 76 0.30 -1.73 -29.65
CA ALA A 76 1.59 -1.85 -28.98
C ALA A 76 1.52 -2.87 -27.84
N ASN A 77 2.70 -3.41 -27.51
CA ASN A 77 2.95 -4.06 -26.24
C ASN A 77 3.74 -3.08 -25.36
N LEU A 78 3.36 -2.98 -24.10
CA LEU A 78 3.98 -2.08 -23.14
C LEU A 78 4.27 -2.83 -21.84
N SER A 79 5.30 -2.41 -21.14
CA SER A 79 5.61 -2.91 -19.80
C SER A 79 5.88 -1.75 -18.86
N GLY A 80 5.40 -1.85 -17.63
CA GLY A 80 5.63 -0.89 -16.56
C GLY A 80 6.09 -1.56 -15.29
N ARG A 81 7.07 -0.97 -14.60
CA ARG A 81 7.52 -1.43 -13.28
C ARG A 81 7.38 -0.30 -12.28
N ASN A 82 6.99 -0.64 -11.06
CA ASN A 82 6.91 0.29 -9.95
C ASN A 82 7.42 -0.39 -8.68
N GLY A 83 8.38 0.24 -8.01
CA GLY A 83 8.92 -0.23 -6.75
C GLY A 83 9.06 0.93 -5.78
N ASP A 84 8.37 0.88 -4.64
CA ASP A 84 8.47 1.88 -3.57
C ASP A 84 7.98 1.30 -2.24
N ALA A 85 8.30 1.98 -1.13
CA ALA A 85 7.68 1.74 0.15
C ALA A 85 6.18 2.10 0.07
N SER A 86 5.31 1.12 0.25
CA SER A 86 3.85 1.32 0.31
C SER A 86 3.37 1.63 1.71
N LEU A 87 4.10 1.22 2.75
CA LEU A 87 3.90 1.59 4.15
C LEU A 87 5.24 1.88 4.82
N ALA A 88 5.29 2.95 5.60
CA ALA A 88 6.43 3.30 6.45
C ALA A 88 5.93 4.28 7.52
N TYR A 89 5.29 3.78 8.57
CA TYR A 89 4.67 4.65 9.59
C TYR A 89 4.86 4.13 11.00
N LEU A 90 4.73 5.06 11.94
CA LEU A 90 4.67 4.84 13.38
C LEU A 90 3.37 5.39 13.93
N THR A 91 2.78 4.68 14.89
CA THR A 91 1.61 5.09 15.65
C THR A 91 1.92 5.06 17.13
N TYR A 92 1.77 6.21 17.79
CA TYR A 92 1.82 6.33 19.24
C TYR A 92 0.41 6.52 19.81
N ALA A 93 0.03 5.72 20.79
CA ALA A 93 -1.27 5.77 21.45
C ALA A 93 -1.11 6.03 22.95
N ASP A 94 -1.78 7.07 23.44
CA ASP A 94 -1.78 7.45 24.85
C ASP A 94 -3.03 8.26 25.19
N GLY A 95 -3.55 8.10 26.42
CA GLY A 95 -4.65 8.94 26.92
C GLY A 95 -5.93 8.95 26.09
N GLY A 96 -6.22 7.88 25.33
CA GLY A 96 -7.39 7.81 24.44
C GLY A 96 -7.22 8.50 23.08
N ALA A 97 -6.01 8.97 22.77
CA ALA A 97 -5.62 9.49 21.47
C ALA A 97 -4.59 8.58 20.78
N ALA A 98 -4.58 8.57 19.45
CA ALA A 98 -3.58 7.92 18.63
C ALA A 98 -3.05 8.89 17.56
N TYR A 99 -1.73 8.91 17.40
CA TYR A 99 -1.00 9.76 16.47
C TYR A 99 -0.20 8.88 15.52
N THR A 100 -0.50 8.94 14.23
CA THR A 100 0.22 8.20 13.19
C THR A 100 1.00 9.15 12.31
N LEU A 101 2.30 8.93 12.17
CA LEU A 101 3.21 9.71 11.31
C LEU A 101 3.92 8.80 10.31
N GLY A 102 4.02 9.25 9.07
CA GLY A 102 4.78 8.60 8.01
C GLY A 102 3.91 8.28 6.80
N ARG A 103 4.26 7.22 6.09
CA ARG A 103 3.52 6.72 4.92
C ARG A 103 2.53 5.65 5.31
N TYR A 104 1.24 5.93 5.18
CA TYR A 104 0.16 4.99 5.52
C TYR A 104 -0.98 5.03 4.51
N LYS A 105 -1.84 4.02 4.55
CA LYS A 105 -3.04 3.93 3.68
C LYS A 105 -4.23 4.54 4.41
N VAL A 106 -5.06 5.26 3.67
CA VAL A 106 -6.28 5.89 4.18
C VAL A 106 -7.48 5.36 3.40
N ALA A 107 -8.52 4.97 4.11
CA ALA A 107 -9.81 4.56 3.54
C ALA A 107 -10.94 5.25 4.31
N LEU A 108 -11.57 6.25 3.70
CA LEU A 108 -12.67 7.04 4.27
C LEU A 108 -13.93 6.92 3.43
N GLY A 109 -15.08 6.86 4.11
CA GLY A 109 -16.40 6.81 3.45
C GLY A 109 -16.56 5.61 2.52
N SER A 110 -16.17 4.41 2.95
CA SER A 110 -16.15 3.20 2.11
C SER A 110 -15.33 3.38 0.82
N GLN A 111 -14.22 4.12 0.90
CA GLN A 111 -13.35 4.49 -0.22
C GLN A 111 -13.93 5.50 -1.21
N ARG A 112 -15.10 6.11 -0.92
CA ARG A 112 -15.70 7.16 -1.77
C ARG A 112 -15.11 8.56 -1.55
N LEU A 113 -14.65 8.85 -0.34
CA LEU A 113 -13.98 10.12 -0.03
C LEU A 113 -12.48 10.01 -0.27
N ILE A 114 -11.85 8.99 0.33
CA ILE A 114 -10.45 8.64 0.11
C ILE A 114 -10.36 7.12 0.06
N GLY A 115 -9.79 6.58 -1.01
CA GLY A 115 -9.55 5.14 -1.17
C GLY A 115 -8.07 4.81 -1.27
N SER A 116 -7.67 3.69 -0.68
CA SER A 116 -6.33 3.12 -0.83
C SER A 116 -6.11 2.42 -2.16
N LEU A 117 -7.17 2.20 -2.96
CA LEU A 117 -7.09 1.59 -4.29
C LEU A 117 -6.36 0.23 -4.32
N GLU A 118 -6.56 -0.60 -3.29
CA GLU A 118 -5.93 -1.94 -3.19
C GLU A 118 -6.30 -2.89 -4.33
N TRP A 119 -7.39 -2.59 -5.03
CA TRP A 119 -7.81 -3.33 -6.22
C TRP A 119 -6.92 -3.02 -7.45
N ASN A 120 -6.19 -1.91 -7.49
CA ASN A 120 -5.19 -1.64 -8.53
C ASN A 120 -3.91 -2.44 -8.32
N ASN A 121 -3.03 -2.49 -9.33
CA ASN A 121 -1.74 -3.17 -9.18
C ASN A 121 -0.80 -2.42 -8.24
N VAL A 122 -0.91 -1.09 -8.17
CA VAL A 122 -0.24 -0.24 -7.19
C VAL A 122 -1.28 0.42 -6.30
N ALA A 123 -1.22 0.15 -4.98
CA ALA A 123 -2.09 0.82 -4.01
C ALA A 123 -1.63 2.26 -3.76
N ARG A 124 -2.56 3.10 -3.33
CA ARG A 124 -2.32 4.49 -2.93
C ARG A 124 -2.00 4.55 -1.44
N SER A 125 -0.88 5.19 -1.11
CA SER A 125 -0.49 5.58 0.23
C SER A 125 -0.28 7.09 0.31
N PHE A 126 -0.24 7.62 1.53
CA PHE A 126 -0.14 9.04 1.82
C PHE A 126 0.94 9.28 2.84
N ASP A 127 1.77 10.30 2.59
CA ASP A 127 2.78 10.78 3.52
C ASP A 127 2.20 11.89 4.38
N GLY A 128 2.08 11.67 5.69
CA GLY A 128 1.51 12.69 6.57
C GLY A 128 1.30 12.29 8.02
N LEU A 129 0.36 12.99 8.65
CA LEU A 129 -0.08 12.85 10.03
C LEU A 129 -1.57 12.48 10.07
N ARG A 130 -1.91 11.50 10.91
CA ARG A 130 -3.29 11.19 11.30
C ARG A 130 -3.39 11.28 12.82
N VAL A 131 -4.46 11.92 13.30
CA VAL A 131 -4.79 12.00 14.71
C VAL A 131 -6.18 11.43 14.92
N GLU A 132 -6.32 10.51 15.87
CA GLU A 132 -7.59 9.92 16.28
C GLU A 132 -7.81 10.17 17.76
N ALA A 133 -8.91 10.81 18.14
CA ALA A 133 -9.23 11.08 19.54
C ALA A 133 -10.76 10.98 19.75
N GLY A 134 -11.20 9.94 20.45
CA GLY A 134 -12.62 9.65 20.63
C GLY A 134 -13.34 9.45 19.29
N LYS A 135 -14.27 10.35 18.95
CA LYS A 135 -15.04 10.31 17.69
C LYS A 135 -14.41 11.13 16.56
N TRP A 136 -13.33 11.86 16.83
CA TRP A 136 -12.69 12.74 15.86
C TRP A 136 -11.51 12.05 15.20
N GLN A 137 -11.42 12.22 13.88
CA GLN A 137 -10.28 11.82 13.07
C GLN A 137 -9.86 13.01 12.21
N ALA A 138 -8.59 13.40 12.32
CA ALA A 138 -8.00 14.48 11.52
C ALA A 138 -6.83 13.93 10.71
N TYR A 139 -6.71 14.40 9.47
CA TYR A 139 -5.68 13.98 8.53
C TYR A 139 -5.02 15.21 7.91
N ALA A 140 -3.69 15.18 7.83
CA ALA A 140 -2.90 16.14 7.07
C ALA A 140 -1.83 15.37 6.31
N PHE A 141 -1.89 15.35 4.98
CA PHE A 141 -0.95 14.60 4.16
C PHE A 141 -0.67 15.29 2.84
N LYS A 142 0.49 15.00 2.27
CA LYS A 142 0.88 15.46 0.93
C LYS A 142 0.26 14.53 -0.11
N ILE A 143 -0.31 15.11 -1.16
CA ILE A 143 -0.72 14.38 -2.36
C ILE A 143 0.32 14.64 -3.45
N GLY A 144 0.96 13.57 -3.93
CA GLY A 144 1.72 13.60 -5.18
C GLY A 144 0.83 13.17 -6.34
N VAL A 145 1.00 13.80 -7.52
CA VAL A 145 0.53 13.21 -8.77
C VAL A 145 1.46 12.06 -9.14
N ALA A 146 0.90 10.88 -9.43
CA ALA A 146 1.66 9.75 -9.95
C ALA A 146 2.42 10.21 -11.21
N ARG A 147 3.68 9.77 -11.36
CA ARG A 147 4.44 10.01 -12.59
C ARG A 147 3.67 9.49 -13.80
N PRO A 148 3.86 10.07 -15.01
CA PRO A 148 3.15 9.65 -16.22
C PRO A 148 3.31 8.16 -16.49
N MET A 149 2.35 7.62 -17.25
CA MET A 149 2.20 6.22 -17.68
C MET A 149 3.51 5.41 -17.84
N PRO A 150 3.46 4.08 -17.62
CA PRO A 150 4.52 3.16 -18.03
C PRO A 150 5.08 3.53 -19.41
N ARG A 151 6.37 3.85 -19.45
CA ARG A 151 7.16 3.86 -20.68
C ARG A 151 7.91 2.54 -20.72
N ASP A 152 8.17 2.05 -21.92
CA ASP A 152 8.83 0.76 -22.14
C ASP A 152 10.02 0.58 -21.21
N ALA A 153 9.99 -0.48 -20.41
CA ALA A 153 11.01 -0.75 -19.40
C ALA A 153 12.36 -1.18 -20.01
N ASP A 154 12.42 -1.33 -21.33
CA ASP A 154 13.60 -1.73 -22.11
C ASP A 154 14.33 -0.52 -22.74
N LEU A 155 13.96 0.71 -22.38
CA LEU A 155 14.59 1.95 -22.84
C LEU A 155 15.41 2.68 -21.75
N GLU A 156 15.71 2.01 -20.62
CA GLU A 156 16.65 2.49 -19.58
C GLU A 156 17.97 1.71 -19.58
#